data_AF-A0A6A5UUC0-F1
#
_entry.id   AF-A0A6A5UUC0-F1
#
_cell.length_a   1.000
_cell.length_b   1.000
_cell.length_c   1.000
_cell.angle_alpha   90.00
_cell.angle_beta   90.00
_cell.angle_gamma   90.00
#
_symmetry.space_group_name_H-M   'P 1'
#
loop_
_entity.id
_entity.type
_entity.pdbx_description
1 polymer ?
#
loop_
_entity_poly.entity_id
_entity_poly.type
_entity_poly.pdbx_seq_one_letter_code
_entity_poly.pdbx_strand_id
1 'polypeptide(L)'
;MRHQQALDYVEALEKISMLDPSSSCEKCPFCWGLYDGSDAEPEDTNDLSVCKTPCNHMFHSRCLVQVLEGSSTLCPVYFRDLSTQTAAQGRSRP
;
A
#
# COMPACT_ATOMS: atom_id res chain seq x y z
N MET A 1 -11.99 -1.96 7.83
CA MET A 1 -12.93 -1.94 6.68
C MET A 1 -13.46 -3.35 6.44
N ARG A 2 -14.53 -3.55 5.67
CA ARG A 2 -14.85 -4.90 5.13
C ARG A 2 -13.93 -5.25 3.96
N HIS A 3 -13.67 -6.54 3.71
CA HIS A 3 -12.81 -7.03 2.62
C HIS A 3 -13.04 -6.31 1.28
N GLN A 4 -14.29 -6.24 0.83
CA GLN A 4 -14.63 -5.61 -0.45
C GLN A 4 -14.31 -4.11 -0.49
N GLN A 5 -14.48 -3.39 0.63
CA GLN A 5 -14.12 -1.97 0.71
C GLN A 5 -12.61 -1.76 0.72
N ALA A 6 -11.85 -2.68 1.31
CA ALA A 6 -10.40 -2.64 1.29
C ALA A 6 -9.86 -2.88 -0.13
N LEU A 7 -10.43 -3.83 -0.88
CA LEU A 7 -10.09 -4.06 -2.28
C LEU A 7 -10.35 -2.83 -3.15
N ASP A 8 -11.56 -2.27 -3.07
CA ASP A 8 -11.96 -1.08 -3.84
C ASP A 8 -11.07 0.12 -3.52
N TYR A 9 -10.75 0.33 -2.23
CA TYR A 9 -9.83 1.36 -1.78
C TYR A 9 -8.43 1.19 -2.38
N VAL A 10 -7.86 -0.02 -2.30
CA VAL A 10 -6.51 -0.29 -2.80
C VAL A 10 -6.44 -0.23 -4.32
N GLU A 11 -7.51 -0.61 -5.01
CA GLU A 11 -7.64 -0.47 -6.45
C GLU A 11 -7.71 0.99 -6.90
N ALA A 12 -8.35 1.86 -6.10
CA ALA A 12 -8.44 3.29 -6.33
C ALA A 12 -7.13 4.05 -6.00
N LEU A 13 -6.16 3.43 -5.32
CA LEU A 13 -4.85 4.05 -5.05
C LEU A 13 -3.94 4.06 -6.28
N GLU A 14 -2.94 4.94 -6.24
CA GLU A 14 -1.90 5.01 -7.25
C GLU A 14 -1.05 3.73 -7.22
N LYS A 15 -1.15 2.93 -8.29
CA LYS A 15 -0.35 1.72 -8.50
C LYS A 15 0.98 2.10 -9.13
N ILE A 16 2.06 1.79 -8.43
CA ILE A 16 3.44 1.96 -8.87
C ILE A 16 3.88 0.64 -9.49
N SER A 17 3.91 0.59 -10.82
CA SER A 17 4.34 -0.59 -11.59
C SER A 17 5.84 -0.58 -11.92
N MET A 18 6.55 0.51 -11.61
CA MET A 18 8.00 0.63 -11.83
C MET A 18 8.61 1.34 -10.63
N LEU A 19 9.22 0.57 -9.72
CA LEU A 19 10.15 1.16 -8.77
C LEU A 19 11.48 1.38 -9.48
N ASP A 20 12.06 2.56 -9.32
CA ASP A 20 13.40 2.82 -9.80
C ASP A 20 14.38 1.95 -8.98
N PRO A 21 15.20 1.09 -9.63
CA PRO A 21 16.12 0.18 -8.95
C PRO A 21 17.25 0.92 -8.18
N SER A 22 17.30 2.24 -8.24
CA SER A 22 18.22 3.06 -7.44
C SER A 22 17.63 3.47 -6.09
N SER A 23 16.35 3.20 -5.83
CA SER A 23 15.63 3.68 -4.65
C SER A 23 15.66 2.65 -3.53
N SER A 24 16.66 2.72 -2.64
CA SER A 24 16.96 1.78 -1.55
C SER A 24 15.88 1.57 -0.46
N CYS A 25 14.65 2.02 -0.69
CA CYS A 25 13.47 1.77 0.14
C CYS A 25 12.55 0.70 -0.50
N GLU A 26 13.14 -0.44 -0.86
CA GLU A 26 12.57 -1.44 -1.79
C GLU A 26 11.69 -2.51 -1.12
N LYS A 27 11.25 -2.31 0.12
CA LYS A 27 10.58 -3.35 0.93
C LYS A 27 9.23 -2.94 1.47
N CYS A 28 8.30 -3.90 1.54
CA CYS A 28 6.99 -3.73 2.16
C CYS A 28 7.09 -3.71 3.69
N PRO A 29 6.60 -2.68 4.41
CA PRO A 29 6.66 -2.64 5.88
C PRO A 29 5.86 -3.73 6.58
N PHE A 30 4.91 -4.35 5.87
CA PHE A 30 4.02 -5.37 6.42
C PHE A 30 4.58 -6.78 6.28
N CYS A 31 4.95 -7.21 5.07
CA CYS A 31 5.49 -8.55 4.82
C CYS A 31 7.01 -8.60 4.70
N TRP A 32 7.68 -7.44 4.67
CA TRP A 32 9.12 -7.27 4.45
C TRP A 32 9.65 -7.82 3.10
N GLY A 33 8.74 -8.22 2.20
CA GLY A 33 9.05 -8.61 0.83
C GLY A 33 9.51 -7.45 -0.03
N LEU A 34 10.37 -7.75 -1.00
CA LEU A 34 10.90 -6.78 -1.96
C LEU A 34 9.87 -6.43 -3.03
N TYR A 35 9.95 -5.20 -3.53
CA TYR A 35 9.10 -4.69 -4.61
C TYR A 35 9.65 -4.92 -6.01
N ASP A 36 10.92 -5.29 -6.14
CA ASP A 36 11.67 -5.33 -7.40
C ASP A 36 11.40 -6.59 -8.23
N GLY A 37 10.61 -7.54 -7.71
CA GLY A 37 10.24 -8.76 -8.44
C GLY A 37 11.42 -9.67 -8.78
N SER A 38 12.63 -9.36 -8.28
CA SER A 38 13.88 -10.07 -8.58
C SER A 38 13.89 -11.50 -8.04
N ASP A 39 13.00 -11.82 -7.11
CA ASP A 39 12.80 -13.15 -6.53
C ASP A 39 11.50 -13.81 -7.03
N ALA A 40 10.72 -13.13 -7.89
CA ALA A 40 9.45 -13.63 -8.38
C ALA A 40 9.66 -14.38 -9.70
N GLU A 41 9.51 -15.71 -9.63
CA GLU A 41 9.34 -16.54 -10.81
C GLU A 41 8.21 -15.96 -11.68
N PRO A 42 8.34 -15.98 -13.02
CA PRO A 42 7.50 -15.22 -13.95
C PRO A 42 6.01 -15.60 -13.95
N GLU A 43 5.60 -16.59 -13.17
CA GLU A 43 4.23 -17.11 -13.11
C GLU A 43 3.30 -16.34 -12.14
N ASP A 44 3.85 -15.51 -11.23
CA ASP A 44 3.09 -14.77 -10.19
C ASP A 44 3.20 -13.23 -10.31
N THR A 45 3.39 -12.72 -11.53
CA THR A 45 3.59 -11.28 -11.81
C THR A 45 2.38 -10.39 -11.49
N ASN A 46 1.21 -10.95 -11.17
CA ASN A 46 -0.01 -10.19 -10.89
C ASN A 46 -0.11 -9.71 -9.42
N ASP A 47 0.70 -10.25 -8.51
CA ASP A 47 0.61 -9.99 -7.06
C ASP A 47 1.61 -8.94 -6.54
N LEU A 48 2.52 -8.46 -7.39
CA LEU A 48 3.57 -7.50 -7.04
C LEU A 48 3.16 -6.03 -7.20
N SER A 49 1.89 -5.76 -7.52
CA SER A 49 1.40 -4.38 -7.68
C SER A 49 1.58 -3.60 -6.36
N VAL A 50 2.49 -2.62 -6.37
CA VAL A 50 2.75 -1.75 -5.22
C VAL A 50 1.79 -0.57 -5.28
N CYS A 51 1.06 -0.31 -4.20
CA CYS A 51 0.20 0.85 -4.10
C CYS A 51 0.82 1.89 -3.19
N LYS A 52 0.69 3.16 -3.58
CA LYS A 52 1.05 4.30 -2.76
C LYS A 52 -0.17 4.80 -2.01
N THR A 53 -0.10 4.73 -0.69
CA THR A 53 -1.11 5.30 0.21
C THR A 53 -1.07 6.83 0.18
N PRO A 54 -2.17 7.52 0.55
CA PRO A 54 -2.23 8.98 0.59
C PRO A 54 -1.25 9.60 1.61
N CYS A 55 -0.73 8.82 2.56
CA CYS A 55 0.35 9.26 3.45
C CYS A 55 1.76 9.06 2.86
N ASN A 56 1.87 8.84 1.54
CA ASN A 56 3.11 8.57 0.80
C ASN A 56 3.84 7.26 1.16
N HIS A 57 3.18 6.29 1.80
CA HIS A 57 3.78 4.98 2.08
C HIS A 57 3.43 3.96 1.01
N MET A 58 4.41 3.14 0.68
CA MET A 58 4.27 2.09 -0.31
C MET A 58 3.99 0.76 0.39
N PHE A 59 3.10 -0.04 -0.19
CA PHE A 59 2.76 -1.38 0.25
C PHE A 59 2.36 -2.22 -0.95
N HIS A 60 2.53 -3.55 -0.89
CA HIS A 60 1.87 -4.42 -1.85
C HIS A 60 0.35 -4.27 -1.72
N SER A 61 -0.35 -4.33 -2.86
CA SER A 61 -1.81 -4.26 -2.92
C SER A 61 -2.45 -5.23 -1.93
N ARG A 62 -2.02 -6.49 -1.93
CA ARG A 62 -2.52 -7.52 -1.00
C ARG A 62 -2.21 -7.23 0.46
N CYS A 63 -0.98 -6.80 0.76
CA CYS A 63 -0.59 -6.48 2.13
C CYS A 63 -1.44 -5.32 2.68
N LEU A 64 -1.72 -4.32 1.85
CA LEU A 64 -2.54 -3.19 2.26
C LEU A 64 -4.00 -3.60 2.51
N VAL A 65 -4.57 -4.48 1.67
CA VAL A 65 -5.90 -5.06 1.89
C VAL A 65 -5.95 -5.76 3.25
N GLN A 66 -4.99 -6.64 3.54
CA GLN A 66 -4.91 -7.35 4.82
C GLN A 66 -4.78 -6.42 6.02
N VAL A 67 -3.99 -5.35 5.90
CA VAL A 67 -3.86 -4.33 6.96
C VAL A 67 -5.20 -3.65 7.22
N LEU A 68 -5.91 -3.23 6.17
CA LEU A 68 -7.20 -2.55 6.26
C LEU A 68 -8.32 -3.45 6.79
N GLU A 69 -8.18 -4.77 6.60
CA GLU A 69 -9.08 -5.78 7.17
C GLU A 69 -8.78 -6.07 8.64
N GLY A 70 -7.50 -6.26 9.00
CA GLY A 70 -7.11 -6.81 10.30
C GLY A 70 -6.81 -5.79 11.40
N SER A 71 -6.18 -4.66 11.08
CA SER A 71 -5.44 -3.88 12.09
C SER A 71 -5.99 -2.47 12.33
N SER A 72 -7.23 -2.22 11.95
CA SER A 72 -7.82 -0.88 11.83
C SER A 72 -7.23 -0.14 10.61
N THR A 73 -7.97 0.82 10.08
CA THR A 73 -7.68 1.56 8.84
C THR A 73 -6.45 2.46 8.93
N LEU A 74 -5.52 2.19 9.84
CA LEU A 74 -4.34 2.98 10.13
C LEU A 74 -3.16 2.51 9.29
N CYS A 75 -2.39 3.46 8.77
CA CYS A 75 -1.10 3.19 8.17
C CYS A 75 -0.13 2.68 9.24
N PRO A 76 0.54 1.52 9.07
CA PRO A 76 1.43 0.97 10.08
C PRO A 76 2.73 1.79 10.28
N VAL A 77 3.03 2.74 9.39
CA VAL A 77 4.24 3.57 9.48
C VAL A 77 3.96 4.89 10.23
N TYR A 78 2.84 5.55 9.92
CA TYR A 78 2.50 6.87 10.48
C TYR A 78 1.30 6.85 11.44
N PHE A 79 0.68 5.68 11.64
CA PHE A 79 -0.56 5.50 12.41
C PHE A 79 -1.68 6.46 12.00
N ARG A 80 -1.68 6.90 10.73
CA ARG A 80 -2.71 7.78 10.17
C ARG A 80 -3.82 6.97 9.54
N ASP A 81 -5.05 7.43 9.73
CA ASP A 81 -6.22 6.78 9.17
C ASP A 81 -6.28 6.94 7.64
N LEU A 82 -6.16 5.83 6.94
CA LEU A 82 -6.21 5.69 5.49
C LEU A 82 -7.64 5.84 4.97
N SER A 83 -8.64 5.46 5.77
CA SER A 83 -10.07 5.53 5.44
C SER A 83 -10.58 6.97 5.22
N THR A 84 -10.03 7.91 5.98
CA THR A 84 -10.41 9.33 5.96
C THR A 84 -9.59 10.16 4.99
N GLN A 85 -8.49 9.62 4.46
CA GLN A 85 -7.56 10.35 3.58
C GLN A 85 -7.94 10.29 2.09
N THR A 86 -9.03 9.63 1.70
CA THR A 86 -9.42 9.44 0.28
C THR A 86 -10.03 10.63 -0.45
N ALA A 87 -10.18 11.81 0.15
CA ALA A 87 -10.66 12.97 -0.61
C ALA A 87 -10.24 14.36 -0.06
N ALA A 88 -9.38 14.44 0.96
CA ALA A 88 -9.08 15.72 1.59
C ALA A 88 -7.71 15.74 2.28
N GLN A 89 -6.62 15.78 1.52
CA GLN A 89 -5.44 16.49 2.01
C GLN A 89 -5.75 17.99 2.03
N GLY A 90 -6.50 18.40 3.04
CA GLY A 90 -7.03 19.75 3.17
C GLY A 90 -7.87 19.89 4.43
N ARG A 91 -7.28 19.63 5.61
CA ARG A 91 -7.73 20.20 6.91
C ARG A 91 -6.78 19.78 8.04
N SER A 92 -5.92 20.75 8.43
CA SER A 92 -5.74 21.33 9.78
C SER A 92 -6.30 20.52 10.98
N ARG A 93 -5.77 20.49 12.20
CA ARG A 93 -4.86 21.33 13.05
C ARG A 93 -4.85 20.63 14.46
N PRO A 94 -4.27 21.15 15.57
CA PRO A 94 -3.63 22.45 15.86
C PRO A 94 -2.09 22.46 15.79
#